data_AF-A0A7W8MF34-F1
#
_entry.id   AF-A0A7W8MF34-F1
#
_cell.length_a   1.000
_cell.length_b   1.000
_cell.length_c   1.000
_cell.angle_alpha   90.00
_cell.angle_beta   90.00
_cell.angle_gamma   90.00
#
_symmetry.space_group_name_H-M   'P 1'
#
loop_
_entity.id
_entity.type
_entity.pdbx_description
1 polymer ?
#
loop_
_entity_poly.entity_id
_entity_poly.type
_entity_poly.pdbx_seq_one_letter_code
_entity_poly.pdbx_strand_id
1 'polypeptide(L)'
;MQFQGSANIAEDKRQDLRLQAGAWLKAAREEAGLSQRDLAEKVGALYYTFISQIEGGKGRIPAERYEAWAVALGMQPRDFAVRMLSFYEPTTYDLIFRKA
;
A
#
# COMPACT_ATOMS: atom_id res chain seq x y z
N MET A 1 -21.42 -22.25 18.58
CA MET A 1 -21.16 -20.85 18.14
C MET A 1 -19.73 -20.48 18.49
N GLN A 2 -18.82 -20.53 17.52
CA GLN A 2 -17.44 -20.03 17.63
C GLN A 2 -17.12 -19.31 16.30
N PHE A 3 -17.55 -18.06 16.15
CA PHE A 3 -17.24 -17.23 14.97
C PHE A 3 -16.33 -16.05 15.28
N GLN A 4 -16.00 -15.81 16.56
CA GLN A 4 -15.22 -14.64 16.97
C GLN A 4 -13.69 -14.82 16.82
N GLY A 5 -13.16 -16.04 16.84
CA GLY A 5 -11.71 -16.28 16.72
C GLY A 5 -11.13 -16.01 15.32
N SER A 6 -11.82 -16.44 14.26
CA SER A 6 -11.33 -16.34 12.88
C SER A 6 -11.33 -14.91 12.34
N ALA A 7 -12.27 -14.08 12.80
CA ALA A 7 -12.38 -12.68 12.37
C ALA A 7 -11.20 -11.84 12.88
N ASN A 8 -10.78 -12.06 14.13
CA ASN A 8 -9.65 -11.36 14.74
C ASN A 8 -8.32 -11.71 14.03
N ILE A 9 -8.08 -12.99 13.75
CA ILE A 9 -6.89 -13.44 13.00
C ILE A 9 -6.84 -12.82 11.59
N ALA A 10 -7.99 -12.74 10.92
CA ALA A 10 -8.08 -12.14 9.59
C ALA A 10 -7.82 -10.63 9.62
N GLU A 11 -8.28 -9.91 10.65
CA GLU A 11 -7.98 -8.48 10.81
C GLU A 11 -6.51 -8.25 11.14
N ASP A 12 -5.93 -9.03 12.06
CA ASP A 12 -4.51 -8.95 12.41
C ASP A 12 -3.64 -9.17 11.17
N LYS A 13 -3.98 -10.15 10.34
CA LYS A 13 -3.29 -10.40 9.07
C LYS A 13 -3.43 -9.26 8.06
N ARG A 14 -4.62 -8.64 7.96
CA ARG A 14 -4.81 -7.45 7.12
C ARG A 14 -4.00 -6.27 7.62
N GLN A 15 -3.91 -6.09 8.94
CA GLN A 15 -3.11 -5.03 9.54
C GLN A 15 -1.61 -5.24 9.28
N ASP A 16 -1.12 -6.46 9.44
CA ASP A 16 0.27 -6.80 9.15
C ASP A 16 0.62 -6.52 7.67
N LEU A 17 -0.23 -6.91 6.74
CA LEU A 17 -0.04 -6.62 5.31
C LEU A 17 -0.05 -5.11 5.00
N ARG A 18 -0.85 -4.31 5.72
CA ARG A 18 -0.82 -2.85 5.59
C ARG A 18 0.49 -2.26 6.11
N LEU A 19 1.02 -2.77 7.22
CA LEU A 19 2.32 -2.36 7.75
C LEU A 19 3.45 -2.71 6.76
N GLN A 20 3.42 -3.90 6.17
CA GLN A 20 4.39 -4.31 5.15
C GLN A 20 4.30 -3.42 3.90
N ALA A 21 3.09 -3.10 3.44
CA ALA A 21 2.89 -2.17 2.33
C ALA A 21 3.46 -0.78 2.64
N GLY A 22 3.18 -0.26 3.84
CA GLY A 22 3.66 1.02 4.31
C GLY A 22 5.19 1.08 4.38
N ALA A 23 5.82 0.03 4.92
CA ALA A 23 7.28 -0.09 4.96
C ALA A 23 7.91 -0.14 3.55
N TRP A 24 7.28 -0.87 2.63
CA TRP A 24 7.73 -0.93 1.23
C TRP A 24 7.62 0.44 0.54
N LEU A 25 6.51 1.16 0.73
CA LEU A 25 6.31 2.50 0.19
C LEU A 25 7.31 3.51 0.77
N LYS A 26 7.61 3.41 2.06
CA LYS A 26 8.62 4.23 2.72
C LYS A 26 9.99 4.02 2.09
N ALA A 27 10.40 2.76 1.89
CA ALA A 27 11.67 2.43 1.25
C ALA A 27 11.73 2.95 -0.19
N ALA A 28 10.68 2.75 -0.97
CA ALA A 28 10.58 3.28 -2.34
C ALA A 28 10.68 4.81 -2.39
N ARG A 29 10.04 5.51 -1.45
CA ARG A 29 10.12 6.97 -1.32
C ARG A 29 11.55 7.42 -1.02
N GLU A 30 12.21 6.74 -0.09
CA GLU A 30 13.58 7.06 0.33
C GLU A 30 14.59 6.78 -0.79
N GLU A 31 14.41 5.70 -1.55
CA GLU A 31 15.21 5.39 -2.74
C GLU A 31 15.02 6.43 -3.85
N ALA A 32 13.81 6.96 -4.00
CA ALA A 32 13.52 8.09 -4.90
C ALA A 32 14.05 9.44 -4.37
N GLY A 33 14.70 9.48 -3.20
CA GLY A 33 15.26 10.69 -2.60
C GLY A 33 14.23 11.70 -2.10
N LEU A 34 13.00 11.26 -1.83
CA LEU A 34 11.89 12.14 -1.48
C LEU A 34 11.66 12.16 0.04
N SER A 35 11.38 13.33 0.62
CA SER A 35 10.74 13.40 1.93
C SER A 35 9.25 13.05 1.83
N GLN A 36 8.59 12.79 2.96
CA GLN A 36 7.13 12.60 2.98
C GLN A 36 6.38 13.82 2.43
N ARG A 37 6.91 15.04 2.64
CA ARG A 37 6.34 16.27 2.10
C ARG A 37 6.48 16.33 0.58
N ASP A 38 7.65 15.99 0.05
CA ASP A 38 7.89 16.01 -1.40
C ASP A 38 7.01 14.99 -2.11
N LEU A 39 6.84 13.80 -1.51
CA LEU A 39 5.92 12.80 -2.06
C LEU A 39 4.47 13.32 -2.02
N ALA A 40 4.03 13.91 -0.92
CA ALA A 40 2.68 14.48 -0.80
C ALA A 40 2.39 15.52 -1.89
N GLU A 41 3.34 16.42 -2.14
CA GLU A 41 3.25 17.43 -3.20
C GLU A 41 3.15 16.75 -4.58
N LYS A 42 4.02 15.77 -4.88
CA LYS A 42 4.01 15.04 -6.17
C LYS A 42 2.73 14.26 -6.43
N VAL A 43 2.13 13.65 -5.40
CA VAL A 43 0.89 12.86 -5.55
C VAL A 43 -0.38 13.69 -5.38
N GLY A 44 -0.28 15.00 -5.21
CA GLY A 44 -1.42 15.90 -4.99
C GLY A 44 -2.18 15.60 -3.69
N ALA A 45 -1.49 15.12 -2.65
CA ALA A 45 -2.08 14.97 -1.32
C ALA A 45 -2.13 16.32 -0.60
N LEU A 46 -3.31 16.68 -0.09
CA LEU A 46 -3.51 17.94 0.64
C LEU A 46 -2.62 18.07 1.88
N TYR A 47 -2.27 16.95 2.53
CA TYR A 47 -1.47 16.93 3.75
C TYR A 47 -0.46 15.77 3.75
N TYR A 48 0.78 16.05 4.17
CA TYR A 48 1.84 15.03 4.30
C TYR A 48 1.52 13.95 5.35
N THR A 49 0.63 14.25 6.31
CA THR A 49 0.12 13.29 7.29
C THR A 49 -0.57 12.11 6.63
N PHE A 50 -1.11 12.28 5.42
CA PHE A 50 -1.61 11.17 4.62
C PHE A 50 -0.48 10.19 4.28
N ILE A 51 0.69 10.68 3.87
CA ILE A 51 1.86 9.85 3.55
C ILE A 51 2.32 9.06 4.79
N SER A 52 2.44 9.73 5.94
CA SER A 52 2.89 9.06 7.17
C SER A 52 1.89 8.02 7.69
N GLN A 53 0.57 8.26 7.51
CA GLN A 53 -0.47 7.28 7.85
C GLN A 53 -0.40 6.03 6.96
N ILE A 54 -0.17 6.21 5.65
CA ILE A 54 0.01 5.10 4.71
C ILE A 54 1.29 4.31 5.04
N GLU A 55 2.42 4.99 5.25
CA GLU A 55 3.69 4.34 5.62
C GLU A 55 3.59 3.61 6.98
N GLY A 56 2.75 4.10 7.89
CA GLY A 56 2.45 3.46 9.18
C GLY A 56 1.35 2.40 9.13
N GLY A 57 0.85 2.02 7.95
CA GLY A 57 -0.18 0.98 7.79
C GLY A 57 -1.57 1.33 8.33
N LYS A 58 -1.81 2.61 8.66
CA LYS A 58 -3.09 3.10 9.20
C LYS A 58 -4.13 3.40 8.12
N GLY A 59 -3.74 3.29 6.85
CA GLY A 59 -4.62 3.51 5.70
C GLY A 59 -4.18 2.71 4.49
N ARG A 60 -4.93 2.88 3.39
CA ARG A 60 -4.63 2.32 2.08
C ARG A 60 -4.57 3.46 1.07
N ILE A 61 -3.71 3.34 0.06
CA ILE A 61 -3.77 4.22 -1.10
C ILE A 61 -5.04 3.86 -1.89
N PRO A 62 -5.94 4.81 -2.22
CA PRO A 62 -7.05 4.56 -3.13
C PRO A 62 -6.54 4.15 -4.52
N ALA A 63 -7.17 3.17 -5.16
CA ALA A 63 -6.68 2.57 -6.40
C ALA A 63 -6.55 3.61 -7.54
N GLU A 64 -7.46 4.58 -7.60
CA GLU A 64 -7.45 5.71 -8.52
C GLU A 64 -6.21 6.61 -8.37
N ARG A 65 -5.46 6.48 -7.27
CA ARG A 65 -4.22 7.24 -7.03
C ARG A 65 -2.95 6.45 -7.34
N TYR A 66 -3.05 5.18 -7.70
CA TYR A 66 -1.87 4.34 -7.94
C TYR A 66 -0.96 4.89 -9.03
N GLU A 67 -1.53 5.44 -10.10
CA GLU A 67 -0.74 6.03 -11.18
C GLU A 67 0.11 7.21 -10.69
N ALA A 68 -0.49 8.14 -9.94
CA ALA A 68 0.22 9.28 -9.38
C ALA A 68 1.37 8.86 -8.44
N TRP A 69 1.13 7.84 -7.61
CA TRP A 69 2.16 7.29 -6.73
C TRP A 69 3.28 6.59 -7.49
N ALA A 70 2.93 5.76 -8.49
CA ALA A 70 3.91 5.09 -9.32
C ALA A 70 4.82 6.09 -10.04
N VAL A 71 4.22 7.12 -10.67
CA VAL A 71 4.98 8.18 -11.35
C VAL A 71 5.87 8.95 -10.37
N ALA A 72 5.35 9.32 -9.19
CA ALA A 72 6.12 10.03 -8.18
C ALA A 72 7.32 9.22 -7.66
N LEU A 73 7.18 7.90 -7.58
CA LEU A 73 8.21 6.96 -7.13
C LEU A 73 9.10 6.43 -8.27
N GLY A 74 8.90 6.88 -9.51
CA GLY A 74 9.70 6.42 -10.66
C GLY A 74 9.43 4.97 -11.08
N MET A 75 8.24 4.45 -10.81
CA MET A 75 7.84 3.07 -11.10
C MET A 75 6.84 3.01 -12.25
N GLN A 76 6.82 1.88 -12.97
CA GLN A 76 5.76 1.61 -13.94
C GLN A 76 4.41 1.43 -13.20
N PRO A 77 3.32 2.09 -13.63
CA PRO A 77 2.01 2.00 -12.96
C PRO A 77 1.50 0.58 -12.78
N ARG A 78 1.72 -0.29 -13.77
CA ARG A 78 1.34 -1.70 -13.71
C ARG A 78 2.05 -2.43 -12.58
N ASP A 79 3.37 -2.26 -12.46
CA ASP A 79 4.17 -2.97 -11.47
C ASP A 79 3.82 -2.49 -10.05
N PHE A 80 3.63 -1.18 -9.89
CA PHE A 80 3.13 -0.60 -8.65
C PHE A 80 1.74 -1.16 -8.27
N ALA A 81 0.80 -1.19 -9.21
CA ALA A 81 -0.55 -1.70 -8.96
C ALA A 81 -0.56 -3.18 -8.58
N VAL A 82 0.23 -4.02 -9.26
CA VAL A 82 0.39 -5.45 -8.93
C VAL A 82 0.99 -5.61 -7.53
N ARG A 83 1.98 -4.77 -7.18
CA ARG A 83 2.58 -4.77 -5.84
C ARG A 83 1.57 -4.38 -4.77
N MET A 84 0.79 -3.32 -4.97
CA MET A 84 -0.29 -2.92 -4.05
C MET A 84 -1.35 -4.00 -3.91
N LEU A 85 -1.76 -4.65 -5.01
CA LEU A 85 -2.72 -5.75 -4.98
C LEU A 85 -2.23 -6.91 -4.10
N SER A 86 -0.94 -7.25 -4.17
CA SER A 86 -0.35 -8.32 -3.35
C SER A 86 -0.44 -8.08 -1.84
N PHE A 87 -0.43 -6.82 -1.41
CA PHE A 87 -0.59 -6.45 0.00
C PHE A 87 -2.06 -6.28 0.39
N TYR A 88 -2.82 -5.55 -0.43
CA TYR A 88 -4.14 -5.07 -0.04
C TYR A 88 -5.25 -6.07 -0.32
N GLU A 89 -5.12 -6.90 -1.35
CA GLU A 89 -6.09 -7.92 -1.75
C GLU A 89 -5.36 -9.24 -2.08
N PRO A 90 -4.66 -9.86 -1.11
CA PRO A 90 -3.79 -11.02 -1.35
C PRO A 90 -4.54 -12.22 -1.94
N THR A 91 -5.82 -12.40 -1.59
CA THR A 91 -6.66 -13.46 -2.17
C THR A 91 -6.86 -13.24 -3.68
N THR A 92 -7.16 -12.00 -4.08
CA THR A 92 -7.31 -11.64 -5.50
C THR A 92 -5.99 -11.78 -6.24
N TYR A 93 -4.88 -11.34 -5.62
CA TYR A 93 -3.54 -11.55 -6.16
C TYR A 93 -3.24 -13.04 -6.40
N ASP A 94 -3.52 -13.90 -5.41
CA ASP A 94 -3.28 -15.34 -5.51
C ASP A 94 -4.13 -15.98 -6.61
N LEU A 95 -5.39 -15.57 -6.78
CA LEU A 95 -6.25 -16.06 -7.85
C LEU A 95 -5.74 -15.67 -9.25
N ILE A 96 -5.12 -14.50 -9.39
CA ILE A 96 -4.59 -14.04 -10.69
C ILE A 96 -3.23 -14.69 -10.99
N PHE A 97 -2.36 -14.86 -9.99
CA PHE A 97 -0.94 -15.15 -10.21
C PHE A 97 -0.42 -16.47 -9.62
N ARG A 98 -1.13 -17.12 -8.69
CA ARG A 98 -0.63 -18.33 -7.99
C ARG A 98 -1.50 -19.56 -8.15
N LYS A 99 -2.81 -19.40 -8.25
CA LYS A 99 -3.78 -20.48 -8.46
C LYS A 99 -4.17 -20.51 -9.94
N ALA A 100 -3.25 -21.01 -10.77
CA ALA A 100 -3.52 -21.43 -12.14
C ALA A 100 -3.50 -22.95 -12.20
#